data_AF-A0A6L7QER6-F1
#
_entry.id   AF-A0A6L7QER6-F1
#
_cell.length_a   1.000
_cell.length_b   1.000
_cell.length_c   1.000
_cell.angle_alpha   90.00
_cell.angle_beta   90.00
_cell.angle_gamma   90.00
#
_symmetry.space_group_name_H-M   'P 1'
#
loop_
_entity.id
_entity.type
_entity.pdbx_description
1 polymer ?
#
loop_
_entity_poly.entity_id
_entity_poly.type
_entity_poly.pdbx_seq_one_letter_code
_entity_poly.pdbx_strand_id
1 'polypeptide(L)'
;MNKPPLVKIALLAFSCLLQGLTPTQGYGETIVIGGGPGTLAWDDHYSATSVIDFDTSPGQIQPAQTGPEDNIVLKIFERGGTVTSPNARIILGISSSLLNEQLAHMVSGDTTKAFEVKSGSPTGVIFRLDLGERFGVNRIKFFPRKGFEEFFLKGYELLLNDGSEEQKTLAGTPDFKVFKTEERNLKPTVDLTVPLQFVRFIEVKQLVRGEWEIDEFQVFGAGFASTSSYTSRVFDREQPAVFGDITWARGSIGEPTKTDAILVTRSGNTPDPSDSLSWSAWSPPYPAGVHTAIESPAPRRFFQFHLLLKTSDILAAATVDSLSFEMSPALADSLVGEIWPQRALIGQNLPFTYAVRTVNSRGFNRLELKTMAPVDVVRSVQIDGTDVEWEKTDTEDGVQISFPRIVGDRTLRVVFENVALQYNTFFAGRVSDSQE
;
A
#
# COMPACT_ATOMS: atom_id res chain seq x y z
N MET A 1 -18.57 19.05 54.96
CA MET A 1 -17.26 19.28 54.30
C MET A 1 -17.23 18.44 53.03
N ASN A 2 -17.34 19.08 51.87
CA ASN A 2 -17.23 18.41 50.57
C ASN A 2 -15.78 17.96 50.36
N LYS A 3 -15.57 16.65 50.11
CA LYS A 3 -14.26 16.16 49.66
C LYS A 3 -13.94 16.83 48.32
N PRO A 4 -12.74 17.39 48.11
CA PRO A 4 -12.34 17.89 46.80
C PRO A 4 -12.37 16.74 45.77
N PRO A 5 -12.69 17.02 44.49
CA PRO A 5 -12.84 15.98 43.48
C PRO A 5 -11.48 15.31 43.20
N LEU A 6 -11.33 14.06 43.63
CA LEU A 6 -10.24 13.18 43.23
C LEU A 6 -10.39 12.84 41.74
N VAL A 7 -9.43 13.26 40.92
CA VAL A 7 -9.44 12.95 39.48
C VAL A 7 -8.63 11.68 39.23
N LYS A 8 -9.24 10.72 38.50
CA LYS A 8 -8.50 9.62 37.87
C LYS A 8 -7.60 10.22 36.78
N ILE A 9 -6.28 10.14 36.95
CA ILE A 9 -5.39 10.13 35.79
C ILE A 9 -5.58 8.74 35.21
N ALA A 10 -6.12 8.68 34.00
CA ALA A 10 -6.46 7.42 33.39
C ALA A 10 -5.19 6.58 33.19
N LEU A 11 -5.10 5.49 33.95
CA LEU A 11 -4.25 4.36 33.64
C LEU A 11 -4.90 3.63 32.45
N LEU A 12 -4.36 3.82 31.26
CA LEU A 12 -4.35 2.75 30.28
C LEU A 12 -3.03 2.02 30.51
N ALA A 13 -3.12 0.76 30.94
CA ALA A 13 -2.03 -0.18 30.72
C ALA A 13 -1.93 -0.35 29.20
N PHE A 14 -1.14 0.50 28.56
CA PHE A 14 -0.78 0.40 27.17
C PHE A 14 0.71 0.68 27.07
N SER A 15 1.42 -0.22 26.39
CA SER A 15 2.51 0.12 25.48
C SER A 15 2.46 1.59 25.13
N CYS A 16 3.50 2.35 25.47
CA CYS A 16 3.68 3.74 25.07
C CYS A 16 3.22 3.89 23.61
N LEU A 17 2.05 4.49 23.40
CA LEU A 17 1.66 4.96 22.08
C LEU A 17 2.56 6.17 21.87
N LEU A 18 3.72 5.90 21.26
CA LEU A 18 4.64 6.88 20.69
C LEU A 18 3.92 7.57 19.54
N GLN A 19 2.90 8.37 19.84
CA GLN A 19 2.36 9.33 18.90
C GLN A 19 3.33 10.51 18.85
N GLY A 20 3.91 10.73 17.67
CA GLY A 20 4.77 11.89 17.41
C GLY A 20 6.21 11.72 17.89
N LEU A 21 6.87 10.65 17.45
CA LEU A 21 8.33 10.68 17.32
C LEU A 21 8.66 11.54 16.10
N THR A 22 8.86 12.84 16.28
CA THR A 22 9.69 13.58 15.33
C THR A 22 11.15 13.39 15.78
N PRO A 23 12.04 12.78 14.98
CA PRO A 23 13.46 12.87 15.26
C PRO A 23 13.86 14.35 15.27
N THR A 24 14.71 14.73 16.21
CA THR A 24 15.46 15.98 16.10
C THR A 24 16.26 15.89 14.81
N GLN A 25 16.26 16.96 14.01
CA GLN A 25 17.25 17.14 12.96
C GLN A 25 18.65 16.90 13.55
N GLY A 26 19.30 15.85 13.07
CA GLY A 26 20.61 15.39 13.55
C GLY A 26 20.64 13.86 13.51
N TYR A 27 21.33 13.29 12.52
CA TYR A 27 21.65 11.85 12.39
C TYR A 27 20.59 10.87 11.84
N GLY A 28 19.49 11.33 11.23
CA GLY A 28 18.67 10.47 10.35
C GLY A 28 19.29 10.30 8.96
N GLU A 29 19.34 9.07 8.43
CA GLU A 29 19.56 8.82 7.00
C GLU A 29 18.27 9.19 6.25
N THR A 30 18.39 10.08 5.27
CA THR A 30 17.31 10.34 4.31
C THR A 30 17.43 9.38 3.14
N ILE A 31 16.45 8.50 2.99
CA ILE A 31 16.35 7.58 1.87
C ILE A 31 15.46 8.23 0.81
N VAL A 32 15.97 8.33 -0.42
CA VAL A 32 15.22 8.87 -1.57
C VAL A 32 15.10 7.81 -2.65
N ILE A 33 13.89 7.66 -3.18
CA ILE A 33 13.55 6.78 -4.30
C ILE A 33 12.99 7.64 -5.43
N GLY A 34 13.46 7.41 -6.66
CA GLY A 34 13.09 8.22 -7.82
C GLY A 34 13.72 9.62 -7.82
N GLY A 35 13.34 10.44 -8.79
CA GLY A 35 13.79 11.83 -8.90
C GLY A 35 15.15 12.05 -9.58
N GLY A 36 15.88 10.99 -9.97
CA GLY A 36 17.04 11.07 -10.86
C GLY A 36 18.29 10.33 -10.36
N PRO A 37 19.47 10.61 -10.94
CA PRO A 37 20.72 9.95 -10.57
C PRO A 37 21.11 10.21 -9.11
N GLY A 38 21.61 9.17 -8.42
CA GLY A 38 22.07 9.26 -7.02
C GLY A 38 21.00 8.89 -5.98
N THR A 39 19.79 8.54 -6.41
CA THR A 39 18.72 7.99 -5.56
C THR A 39 18.54 6.49 -5.82
N LEU A 40 17.73 5.83 -5.00
CA LEU A 40 17.27 4.48 -5.29
C LEU A 40 16.32 4.51 -6.51
N ALA A 41 16.44 3.53 -7.40
CA ALA A 41 15.59 3.41 -8.58
C ALA A 41 14.24 2.74 -8.22
N TRP A 42 13.17 3.05 -8.96
CA TRP A 42 11.86 2.47 -8.66
C TRP A 42 11.78 0.97 -9.02
N ASP A 43 12.33 0.60 -10.17
CA ASP A 43 12.32 -0.74 -10.77
C ASP A 43 13.16 -1.77 -10.00
N ASP A 44 14.13 -1.34 -9.20
CA ASP A 44 14.95 -2.23 -8.37
C ASP A 44 14.50 -2.30 -6.90
N HIS A 45 13.46 -1.58 -6.49
CA HIS A 45 13.09 -1.41 -5.08
C HIS A 45 11.66 -1.84 -4.69
N TYR A 46 11.03 -2.72 -5.46
CA TYR A 46 9.71 -3.29 -5.14
C TYR A 46 9.72 -4.77 -4.75
N SER A 47 8.71 -5.20 -4.00
CA SER A 47 8.39 -6.62 -3.75
C SER A 47 7.17 -7.10 -4.54
N ALA A 48 6.26 -6.19 -4.88
CA ALA A 48 5.09 -6.49 -5.70
C ALA A 48 4.64 -5.23 -6.45
N THR A 49 4.25 -5.40 -7.70
CA THR A 49 3.70 -4.33 -8.55
C THR A 49 2.50 -4.87 -9.33
N SER A 50 1.61 -3.95 -9.73
CA SER A 50 0.53 -4.25 -10.65
C SER A 50 0.44 -3.11 -11.66
N VAL A 51 0.69 -3.42 -12.94
CA VAL A 51 0.49 -2.50 -14.08
C VAL A 51 1.23 -1.16 -13.93
N ILE A 52 2.49 -1.21 -13.50
CA ILE A 52 3.38 -0.05 -13.42
C ILE A 52 4.30 0.00 -14.64
N ASP A 53 4.55 1.20 -15.14
CA ASP A 53 5.56 1.53 -16.13
C ASP A 53 6.70 2.31 -15.44
N PHE A 54 7.91 1.79 -15.62
CA PHE A 54 9.17 2.32 -15.08
C PHE A 54 10.03 3.02 -16.14
N ASP A 55 9.71 2.83 -17.43
CA ASP A 55 10.63 3.07 -18.53
C ASP A 55 10.33 4.37 -19.27
N THR A 56 9.04 4.72 -19.44
CA THR A 56 8.64 5.86 -20.26
C THR A 56 9.20 7.20 -19.77
N SER A 57 9.28 7.37 -18.44
CA SER A 57 9.75 8.58 -17.78
C SER A 57 10.82 8.22 -16.75
N PRO A 58 12.11 8.17 -17.14
CA PRO A 58 13.18 7.75 -16.24
C PRO A 58 13.20 8.51 -14.92
N GLY A 59 13.25 7.77 -13.81
CA GLY A 59 13.22 8.32 -12.45
C GLY A 59 11.81 8.54 -11.90
N GLN A 60 10.75 8.34 -12.67
CA GLN A 60 9.35 8.40 -12.24
C GLN A 60 8.66 7.05 -12.40
N ILE A 61 7.49 6.90 -11.79
CA ILE A 61 6.57 5.79 -12.09
C ILE A 61 5.19 6.30 -12.46
N GLN A 62 4.51 5.53 -13.30
CA GLN A 62 3.15 5.78 -13.75
C GLN A 62 2.42 4.44 -13.99
N PRO A 63 1.07 4.42 -14.07
CA PRO A 63 0.36 3.27 -14.61
C PRO A 63 0.83 2.93 -16.03
N ALA A 64 0.85 1.65 -16.39
CA ALA A 64 1.23 1.25 -17.73
C ALA A 64 0.28 1.87 -18.77
N GLN A 65 0.88 2.40 -19.83
CA GLN A 65 0.17 2.94 -20.97
C GLN A 65 0.06 1.88 -22.07
N THR A 66 -1.16 1.67 -22.56
CA THR A 66 -1.44 0.82 -23.72
C THR A 66 -1.37 1.67 -24.99
N GLY A 67 -0.52 1.27 -25.93
CA GLY A 67 -0.50 1.80 -27.29
C GLY A 67 -1.57 1.15 -28.20
N PRO A 68 -1.88 1.76 -29.36
CA PRO A 68 -2.94 1.29 -30.26
C PRO A 68 -2.80 -0.15 -30.78
N GLU A 69 -1.56 -0.66 -30.87
CA GLU A 69 -1.25 -2.00 -31.39
C GLU A 69 -0.86 -2.99 -30.28
N ASP A 70 -0.85 -2.55 -29.03
CA ASP A 70 -0.51 -3.42 -27.90
C ASP A 70 -1.66 -4.38 -27.62
N ASN A 71 -1.40 -5.68 -27.81
CA ASN A 71 -2.37 -6.70 -27.45
C ASN A 71 -2.39 -6.88 -25.92
N ILE A 72 -3.38 -6.27 -25.27
CA ILE A 72 -3.53 -6.24 -23.81
C ILE A 72 -3.55 -7.65 -23.23
N VAL A 73 -4.14 -8.63 -23.93
CA VAL A 73 -4.39 -9.96 -23.36
C VAL A 73 -3.12 -10.78 -23.08
N LEU A 74 -2.00 -10.46 -23.74
CA LEU A 74 -0.74 -11.22 -23.62
C LEU A 74 -0.21 -11.25 -22.18
N LYS A 75 -0.56 -10.24 -21.38
CA LYS A 75 -0.14 -10.10 -19.98
C LYS A 75 -1.25 -10.40 -18.98
N ILE A 76 -2.34 -11.08 -19.38
CA ILE A 76 -3.47 -11.41 -18.49
C ILE A 76 -2.99 -12.11 -17.22
N PHE A 77 -2.19 -13.17 -17.36
CA PHE A 77 -1.77 -14.00 -16.23
C PHE A 77 -0.76 -13.28 -15.32
N GLU A 78 0.12 -12.45 -15.91
CA GLU A 78 1.06 -11.61 -15.15
C GLU A 78 0.34 -10.63 -14.22
N ARG A 79 -0.86 -10.18 -14.61
CA ARG A 79 -1.70 -9.26 -13.84
C ARG A 79 -2.71 -9.98 -12.92
N GLY A 80 -2.62 -11.30 -12.78
CA GLY A 80 -3.59 -12.09 -12.01
C GLY A 80 -4.98 -12.21 -12.65
N GLY A 81 -5.11 -11.84 -13.92
CA GLY A 81 -6.31 -12.10 -14.72
C GLY A 81 -6.47 -13.57 -15.08
N THR A 82 -7.59 -13.92 -15.72
CA THR A 82 -7.95 -15.32 -16.00
C THR A 82 -8.60 -15.49 -17.36
N VAL A 83 -8.48 -16.69 -17.94
CA VAL A 83 -9.32 -17.13 -19.06
C VAL A 83 -10.04 -18.40 -18.62
N THR A 84 -11.37 -18.37 -18.60
CA THR A 84 -12.19 -19.46 -18.05
C THR A 84 -13.36 -19.78 -18.96
N SER A 85 -13.93 -20.97 -18.77
CA SER A 85 -15.21 -21.32 -19.38
C SER A 85 -16.07 -22.03 -18.33
N PRO A 86 -17.30 -21.56 -18.05
CA PRO A 86 -18.18 -22.18 -17.08
C PRO A 86 -18.71 -23.56 -17.52
N ASN A 87 -18.77 -23.85 -18.83
CA ASN A 87 -19.48 -25.03 -19.34
C ASN A 87 -18.72 -25.90 -20.36
N ALA A 88 -17.67 -25.39 -21.02
CA ALA A 88 -16.95 -26.13 -22.06
C ALA A 88 -16.40 -27.49 -21.60
N ARG A 89 -15.92 -27.62 -20.35
CA ARG A 89 -15.41 -28.91 -19.85
C ARG A 89 -16.44 -30.03 -19.99
N ILE A 90 -17.68 -29.73 -19.62
CA ILE A 90 -18.79 -30.70 -19.64
C ILE A 90 -19.26 -30.91 -21.08
N ILE A 91 -19.43 -29.83 -21.84
CA ILE A 91 -19.91 -29.87 -23.22
C ILE A 91 -18.96 -30.66 -24.14
N LEU A 92 -17.64 -30.45 -23.98
CA LEU A 92 -16.61 -31.06 -24.81
C LEU A 92 -16.14 -32.43 -24.28
N GLY A 93 -16.48 -32.78 -23.04
CA GLY A 93 -16.06 -34.03 -22.41
C GLY A 93 -14.55 -34.12 -22.19
N ILE A 94 -13.87 -33.00 -21.97
CA ILE A 94 -12.40 -32.92 -21.81
C ILE A 94 -11.99 -32.76 -20.34
N SER A 95 -10.71 -33.03 -20.05
CA SER A 95 -10.14 -32.79 -18.71
C SER A 95 -10.02 -31.29 -18.41
N SER A 96 -10.00 -30.93 -17.13
CA SER A 96 -9.75 -29.54 -16.72
C SER A 96 -8.37 -29.04 -17.15
N SER A 97 -7.36 -29.92 -17.16
CA SER A 97 -6.01 -29.58 -17.59
C SER A 97 -5.97 -29.18 -19.08
N LEU A 98 -6.61 -29.98 -19.94
CA LEU A 98 -6.67 -29.70 -21.37
C LEU A 98 -7.49 -28.44 -21.66
N LEU A 99 -8.60 -28.23 -20.95
CA LEU A 99 -9.39 -26.99 -21.10
C LEU A 99 -8.57 -25.76 -20.71
N ASN A 100 -7.89 -25.79 -19.55
CA ASN A 100 -7.10 -24.66 -19.08
C ASN A 100 -5.92 -24.37 -20.02
N GLU A 101 -5.27 -25.41 -20.55
CA GLU A 101 -4.23 -25.27 -21.56
C GLU A 101 -4.77 -24.57 -22.82
N GLN A 102 -5.88 -25.06 -23.38
CA GLN A 102 -6.48 -24.48 -24.58
C GLN A 102 -6.96 -23.03 -24.39
N LEU A 103 -7.59 -22.72 -23.25
CA LEU A 103 -8.03 -21.37 -22.92
C LEU A 103 -6.85 -20.41 -22.72
N ALA A 104 -5.77 -20.88 -22.10
CA ALA A 104 -4.56 -20.07 -21.93
C ALA A 104 -3.88 -19.79 -23.27
N HIS A 105 -3.91 -20.74 -24.21
CA HIS A 105 -3.36 -20.55 -25.54
C HIS A 105 -4.03 -19.38 -26.29
N MET A 106 -5.33 -19.17 -26.12
CA MET A 106 -6.07 -18.08 -26.77
C MET A 106 -5.49 -16.68 -26.53
N VAL A 107 -4.69 -16.48 -25.49
CA VAL A 107 -4.17 -15.17 -25.08
C VAL A 107 -2.65 -15.17 -24.95
N SER A 108 -1.99 -16.14 -25.59
CA SER A 108 -0.55 -16.39 -25.41
C SER A 108 0.33 -15.79 -26.52
N GLY A 109 -0.24 -15.43 -27.68
CA GLY A 109 0.52 -15.09 -28.89
C GLY A 109 1.11 -16.31 -29.62
N ASP A 110 0.96 -17.52 -29.08
CA ASP A 110 1.39 -18.77 -29.70
C ASP A 110 0.29 -19.31 -30.63
N THR A 111 0.54 -19.24 -31.94
CA THR A 111 -0.43 -19.65 -32.97
C THR A 111 -0.41 -21.15 -33.29
N THR A 112 0.24 -21.98 -32.47
CA THR A 112 0.37 -23.43 -32.75
C THR A 112 -0.84 -24.24 -32.28
N LYS A 113 -1.62 -23.71 -31.34
CA LYS A 113 -2.76 -24.37 -30.71
C LYS A 113 -3.95 -23.42 -30.65
N ALA A 114 -5.13 -23.98 -30.42
CA ALA A 114 -6.36 -23.22 -30.34
C ALA A 114 -7.25 -23.76 -29.22
N PHE A 115 -8.23 -22.96 -28.81
CA PHE A 115 -9.39 -23.48 -28.12
C PHE A 115 -10.33 -24.12 -29.13
N GLU A 116 -10.43 -25.46 -29.09
CA GLU A 116 -11.11 -26.24 -30.12
C GLU A 116 -12.47 -26.75 -29.64
N VAL A 117 -13.52 -26.36 -30.36
CA VAL A 117 -14.89 -26.82 -30.18
C VAL A 117 -15.29 -27.62 -31.41
N LYS A 118 -14.72 -28.83 -31.55
CA LYS A 118 -14.89 -29.70 -32.74
C LYS A 118 -15.61 -31.03 -32.46
N SER A 119 -16.08 -31.26 -31.24
CA SER A 119 -16.75 -32.51 -30.87
C SER A 119 -18.26 -32.36 -30.79
N GLY A 120 -19.00 -33.16 -31.57
CA GLY A 120 -20.46 -33.29 -31.45
C GLY A 120 -21.29 -32.08 -31.90
N SER A 121 -20.69 -31.10 -32.58
CA SER A 121 -21.33 -29.84 -33.01
C SER A 121 -22.16 -29.20 -31.88
N PRO A 122 -21.52 -28.71 -30.81
CA PRO A 122 -22.24 -28.19 -29.66
C PRO A 122 -22.81 -26.79 -29.94
N THR A 123 -23.58 -26.26 -29.00
CA THR A 123 -24.03 -24.86 -28.97
C THR A 123 -23.93 -24.34 -27.54
N GLY A 124 -23.90 -23.01 -27.38
CA GLY A 124 -23.93 -22.38 -26.06
C GLY A 124 -22.63 -22.49 -25.26
N VAL A 125 -21.50 -22.83 -25.88
CA VAL A 125 -20.19 -22.75 -25.22
C VAL A 125 -19.89 -21.30 -24.87
N ILE A 126 -19.43 -21.05 -23.63
CA ILE A 126 -19.10 -19.72 -23.11
C ILE A 126 -17.64 -19.70 -22.70
N PHE A 127 -16.92 -18.64 -23.03
CA PHE A 127 -15.63 -18.35 -22.41
C PHE A 127 -15.56 -16.90 -21.94
N ARG A 128 -14.71 -16.65 -20.95
CA ARG A 128 -14.58 -15.39 -20.22
C ARG A 128 -13.11 -15.03 -20.05
N LEU A 129 -12.80 -13.76 -20.24
CA LEU A 129 -11.50 -13.17 -19.93
C LEU A 129 -11.69 -12.16 -18.79
N ASP A 130 -10.84 -12.23 -17.77
CA ASP A 130 -10.56 -11.14 -16.83
C ASP A 130 -9.17 -10.59 -17.20
N LEU A 131 -9.11 -9.32 -17.60
CA LEU A 131 -7.87 -8.67 -18.01
C LEU A 131 -6.89 -8.43 -16.85
N GLY A 132 -7.32 -8.66 -15.61
CA GLY A 132 -6.58 -8.44 -14.36
C GLY A 132 -6.78 -7.02 -13.82
N GLU A 133 -6.85 -6.04 -14.72
CA GLU A 133 -7.17 -4.64 -14.44
C GLU A 133 -8.10 -4.03 -15.49
N ARG A 134 -8.55 -2.80 -15.28
CA ARG A 134 -9.40 -2.07 -16.24
C ARG A 134 -8.51 -1.32 -17.25
N PHE A 135 -8.74 -1.57 -18.53
CA PHE A 135 -7.99 -0.95 -19.63
C PHE A 135 -8.93 -0.18 -20.55
N GLY A 136 -8.45 0.92 -21.13
CA GLY A 136 -9.16 1.60 -22.22
C GLY A 136 -9.13 0.73 -23.47
N VAL A 137 -10.26 0.10 -23.83
CA VAL A 137 -10.38 -0.80 -24.98
C VAL A 137 -11.15 -0.12 -26.10
N ASN A 138 -10.63 -0.22 -27.32
CA ASN A 138 -11.27 0.33 -28.53
C ASN A 138 -11.39 -0.69 -29.68
N ARG A 139 -10.82 -1.89 -29.54
CA ARG A 139 -10.92 -2.93 -30.57
C ARG A 139 -10.73 -4.32 -29.99
N ILE A 140 -11.54 -5.26 -30.44
CA ILE A 140 -11.44 -6.68 -30.08
C ILE A 140 -11.41 -7.51 -31.36
N LYS A 141 -10.49 -8.46 -31.43
CA LYS A 141 -10.31 -9.30 -32.61
C LYS A 141 -10.09 -10.75 -32.21
N PHE A 142 -10.71 -11.70 -32.91
CA PHE A 142 -10.44 -13.12 -32.72
C PHE A 142 -10.62 -13.90 -34.01
N PHE A 143 -9.88 -14.99 -34.15
CA PHE A 143 -9.81 -15.78 -35.38
C PHE A 143 -9.38 -17.23 -35.10
N PRO A 144 -9.73 -18.19 -35.98
CA PRO A 144 -9.20 -19.55 -35.95
C PRO A 144 -7.76 -19.59 -36.48
N ARG A 145 -7.07 -20.74 -36.36
CA ARG A 145 -5.70 -20.86 -36.86
C ARG A 145 -5.67 -20.72 -38.38
N LYS A 146 -4.51 -20.28 -38.88
CA LYS A 146 -4.25 -20.26 -40.33
C LYS A 146 -4.41 -21.66 -40.92
N GLY A 147 -5.18 -21.79 -42.00
CA GLY A 147 -5.53 -23.07 -42.63
C GLY A 147 -6.72 -23.80 -42.00
N PHE A 148 -7.36 -23.22 -40.97
CA PHE A 148 -8.58 -23.71 -40.33
C PHE A 148 -9.70 -22.66 -40.39
N GLU A 149 -9.67 -21.78 -41.39
CA GLU A 149 -10.59 -20.65 -41.52
C GLU A 149 -12.07 -21.06 -41.62
N GLU A 150 -12.37 -22.31 -41.98
CA GLU A 150 -13.72 -22.88 -41.99
C GLU A 150 -14.30 -23.13 -40.59
N PHE A 151 -13.44 -23.26 -39.57
CA PHE A 151 -13.81 -23.47 -38.16
C PHE A 151 -13.99 -22.15 -37.40
N PHE A 152 -14.53 -21.13 -38.05
CA PHE A 152 -14.81 -19.87 -37.39
C PHE A 152 -16.12 -19.91 -36.60
N LEU A 153 -16.23 -19.04 -35.59
CA LEU A 153 -17.42 -18.96 -34.75
C LEU A 153 -18.61 -18.39 -35.54
N LYS A 154 -19.59 -19.26 -35.86
CA LYS A 154 -20.71 -18.98 -36.79
C LYS A 154 -21.79 -18.04 -36.25
N GLY A 155 -21.83 -17.82 -34.94
CA GLY A 155 -22.69 -16.83 -34.32
C GLY A 155 -22.34 -16.69 -32.85
N TYR A 156 -22.32 -15.45 -32.36
CA TYR A 156 -21.83 -15.13 -31.04
C TYR A 156 -22.53 -13.93 -30.40
N GLU A 157 -22.52 -13.91 -29.07
CA GLU A 157 -22.80 -12.72 -28.27
C GLU A 157 -21.53 -12.35 -27.52
N LEU A 158 -21.06 -11.11 -27.68
CA LEU A 158 -19.92 -10.55 -26.96
C LEU A 158 -20.45 -9.54 -25.93
N LEU A 159 -20.08 -9.75 -24.69
CA LEU A 159 -20.47 -8.93 -23.55
C LEU A 159 -19.22 -8.34 -22.89
N LEU A 160 -19.35 -7.10 -22.41
CA LEU A 160 -18.30 -6.34 -21.75
C LEU A 160 -18.75 -5.93 -20.34
N ASN A 161 -17.77 -5.77 -19.46
CA ASN A 161 -17.96 -5.19 -18.14
C ASN A 161 -16.68 -4.44 -17.75
N ASP A 162 -16.83 -3.26 -17.17
CA ASP A 162 -15.69 -2.38 -16.88
C ASP A 162 -14.99 -2.73 -15.56
N GLY A 163 -15.54 -3.64 -14.76
CA GLY A 163 -15.00 -4.09 -13.48
C GLY A 163 -15.19 -3.12 -12.32
N SER A 164 -15.96 -2.04 -12.50
CA SER A 164 -16.29 -1.12 -11.41
C SER A 164 -17.24 -1.76 -10.39
N GLU A 165 -17.28 -1.24 -9.16
CA GLU A 165 -18.20 -1.75 -8.14
C GLU A 165 -19.66 -1.56 -8.54
N GLU A 166 -19.96 -0.49 -9.29
CA GLU A 166 -21.30 -0.18 -9.80
C GLU A 166 -21.77 -1.19 -10.85
N GLN A 167 -20.83 -1.84 -11.55
CA GLN A 167 -21.13 -2.90 -12.53
C GLN A 167 -20.96 -4.31 -11.95
N LYS A 168 -21.10 -4.48 -10.64
CA LYS A 168 -21.23 -5.79 -9.99
C LYS A 168 -22.68 -6.09 -9.61
N THR A 169 -23.06 -7.36 -9.70
CA THR A 169 -24.31 -7.84 -9.13
C THR A 169 -24.25 -7.76 -7.59
N LEU A 170 -25.40 -7.90 -6.93
CA LEU A 170 -25.45 -8.01 -5.46
C LEU A 170 -24.63 -9.18 -4.90
N ALA A 171 -24.36 -10.21 -5.71
CA ALA A 171 -23.51 -11.35 -5.36
C ALA A 171 -22.01 -11.07 -5.60
N GLY A 172 -21.63 -9.86 -6.04
CA GLY A 172 -20.25 -9.46 -6.30
C GLY A 172 -19.69 -9.94 -7.64
N THR A 173 -20.49 -10.61 -8.48
CA THR A 173 -20.07 -11.05 -9.82
C THR A 173 -20.19 -9.92 -10.84
N PRO A 174 -19.41 -9.89 -11.93
CA PRO A 174 -19.57 -8.90 -12.99
C PRO A 174 -20.99 -8.92 -13.59
N ASP A 175 -21.63 -7.75 -13.72
CA ASP A 175 -22.89 -7.53 -14.44
C ASP A 175 -22.57 -7.21 -15.90
N PHE A 176 -22.45 -8.26 -16.72
CA PHE A 176 -22.08 -8.16 -18.13
C PHE A 176 -23.15 -7.42 -18.96
N LYS A 177 -22.71 -6.51 -19.82
CA LYS A 177 -23.56 -5.81 -20.80
C LYS A 177 -23.27 -6.31 -22.20
N VAL A 178 -24.33 -6.64 -22.94
CA VAL A 178 -24.20 -7.05 -24.34
C VAL A 178 -23.64 -5.89 -25.14
N PHE A 179 -22.48 -6.10 -25.75
CA PHE A 179 -21.87 -5.16 -26.68
C PHE A 179 -22.28 -5.46 -28.12
N LYS A 180 -22.23 -6.74 -28.50
CA LYS A 180 -22.52 -7.17 -29.87
C LYS A 180 -23.17 -8.55 -29.88
N THR A 181 -24.29 -8.65 -30.58
CA THR A 181 -24.90 -9.93 -30.98
C THR A 181 -24.71 -10.09 -32.49
N GLU A 182 -24.16 -11.22 -32.90
CA GLU A 182 -23.99 -11.62 -34.29
C GLU A 182 -24.60 -13.02 -34.45
N GLU A 183 -25.89 -13.08 -34.81
CA GLU A 183 -26.62 -14.35 -34.92
C GLU A 183 -26.14 -15.19 -36.10
N ARG A 184 -25.52 -14.57 -37.11
CA ARG A 184 -24.97 -15.24 -38.28
C ARG A 184 -23.68 -14.57 -38.75
N ASN A 185 -22.56 -14.97 -38.17
CA ASN A 185 -21.25 -14.60 -38.65
C ASN A 185 -20.91 -15.40 -39.92
N LEU A 186 -20.28 -14.75 -40.88
CA LEU A 186 -19.77 -15.36 -42.13
C LEU A 186 -18.26 -15.10 -42.32
N LYS A 187 -17.60 -14.48 -41.35
CA LYS A 187 -16.21 -14.05 -41.44
C LYS A 187 -15.33 -14.90 -40.52
N PRO A 188 -14.24 -15.50 -41.03
CA PRO A 188 -13.29 -16.23 -40.21
C PRO A 188 -12.65 -15.38 -39.12
N THR A 189 -12.25 -14.17 -39.49
CA THR A 189 -11.75 -13.17 -38.55
C THR A 189 -12.88 -12.24 -38.13
N VAL A 190 -13.12 -12.19 -36.84
CA VAL A 190 -13.97 -11.18 -36.21
C VAL A 190 -13.06 -10.05 -35.76
N ASP A 191 -13.35 -8.83 -36.21
CA ASP A 191 -12.61 -7.61 -35.88
C ASP A 191 -13.64 -6.51 -35.59
N LEU A 192 -13.76 -6.16 -34.32
CA LEU A 192 -14.82 -5.30 -33.79
C LEU A 192 -14.21 -4.01 -33.26
N THR A 193 -14.68 -2.88 -33.77
CA THR A 193 -14.42 -1.57 -33.18
C THR A 193 -15.34 -1.35 -31.99
N VAL A 194 -14.75 -1.03 -30.84
CA VAL A 194 -15.43 -0.72 -29.58
C VAL A 194 -15.27 0.78 -29.32
N PRO A 195 -16.31 1.53 -28.93
CA PRO A 195 -16.12 2.88 -28.42
C PRO A 195 -15.14 2.85 -27.24
N LEU A 196 -14.10 3.70 -27.26
CA LEU A 196 -13.06 3.70 -26.24
C LEU A 196 -13.68 3.83 -24.85
N GLN A 197 -13.56 2.77 -24.05
CA GLN A 197 -14.13 2.67 -22.71
C GLN A 197 -13.30 1.73 -21.85
N PHE A 198 -13.42 1.86 -20.52
CA PHE A 198 -12.80 0.89 -19.63
C PHE A 198 -13.48 -0.47 -19.78
N VAL A 199 -12.66 -1.52 -19.93
CA VAL A 199 -13.08 -2.92 -19.94
C VAL A 199 -12.14 -3.69 -19.02
N ARG A 200 -12.71 -4.58 -18.20
CA ARG A 200 -11.96 -5.58 -17.43
C ARG A 200 -12.40 -6.99 -17.76
N PHE A 201 -13.71 -7.23 -17.86
CA PHE A 201 -14.22 -8.56 -18.17
C PHE A 201 -14.83 -8.60 -19.57
N ILE A 202 -14.55 -9.68 -20.28
CA ILE A 202 -15.10 -9.98 -21.60
C ILE A 202 -15.72 -11.37 -21.54
N GLU A 203 -16.96 -11.51 -22.01
CA GLU A 203 -17.61 -12.81 -22.16
C GLU A 203 -18.01 -13.00 -23.63
N VAL A 204 -17.77 -14.19 -24.16
CA VAL A 204 -18.24 -14.59 -25.48
C VAL A 204 -19.07 -15.85 -25.34
N LYS A 205 -20.27 -15.83 -25.90
CA LYS A 205 -21.19 -16.97 -25.94
C LYS A 205 -21.40 -17.39 -27.38
N GLN A 206 -21.28 -18.68 -27.66
CA GLN A 206 -21.69 -19.28 -28.92
C GLN A 206 -23.23 -19.28 -29.03
N LEU A 207 -23.77 -18.76 -30.13
CA LEU A 207 -25.22 -18.74 -30.40
C LEU A 207 -25.65 -19.83 -31.38
N VAL A 208 -24.80 -20.13 -32.37
CA VAL A 208 -25.12 -21.07 -33.45
C VAL A 208 -24.42 -22.39 -33.23
N ARG A 209 -25.16 -23.48 -33.40
CA ARG A 209 -24.63 -24.84 -33.32
C ARG A 209 -23.57 -25.08 -34.40
N GLY A 210 -22.45 -25.68 -34.02
CA GLY A 210 -21.44 -26.10 -34.97
C GLY A 210 -20.05 -26.16 -34.37
N GLU A 211 -19.12 -26.63 -35.20
CA GLU A 211 -17.71 -26.71 -34.87
C GLU A 211 -17.03 -25.36 -35.13
N TRP A 212 -16.13 -24.99 -34.22
CA TRP A 212 -15.31 -23.79 -34.32
C TRP A 212 -14.02 -23.93 -33.50
N GLU A 213 -13.06 -23.04 -33.74
CA GLU A 213 -11.90 -22.84 -32.88
C GLU A 213 -11.54 -21.35 -32.78
N ILE A 214 -10.80 -21.00 -31.72
CA ILE A 214 -10.14 -19.70 -31.60
C ILE A 214 -8.66 -19.95 -31.33
N ASP A 215 -7.83 -19.49 -32.26
CA ASP A 215 -6.37 -19.44 -32.14
C ASP A 215 -5.99 -18.37 -31.13
N GLU A 216 -6.30 -17.12 -31.46
CA GLU A 216 -5.93 -15.95 -30.68
C GLU A 216 -7.16 -15.05 -30.48
N PHE A 217 -7.29 -14.56 -29.26
CA PHE A 217 -8.22 -13.52 -28.87
C PHE A 217 -7.42 -12.28 -28.49
N GLN A 218 -7.55 -11.21 -29.26
CA GLN A 218 -6.77 -9.99 -29.14
C GLN A 218 -7.65 -8.84 -28.65
N VAL A 219 -7.13 -8.06 -27.71
CA VAL A 219 -7.79 -6.86 -27.18
C VAL A 219 -6.81 -5.70 -27.30
N PHE A 220 -7.23 -4.66 -28.01
CA PHE A 220 -6.43 -3.48 -28.26
C PHE A 220 -7.09 -2.26 -27.62
N GLY A 221 -6.27 -1.26 -27.35
CA GLY A 221 -6.68 -0.15 -26.53
C GLY A 221 -5.84 1.10 -26.71
N ALA A 222 -6.10 2.06 -25.86
CA ALA A 222 -5.31 3.27 -25.75
C ALA A 222 -5.35 3.78 -24.32
N GLY A 223 -4.33 4.54 -23.93
CA GLY A 223 -4.32 5.25 -22.65
C GLY A 223 -3.84 4.37 -21.50
N PHE A 224 -4.13 4.81 -20.28
CA PHE A 224 -3.59 4.24 -19.05
C PHE A 224 -4.54 3.19 -18.45
N ALA A 225 -3.95 2.20 -17.77
CA ALA A 225 -4.72 1.34 -16.88
C ALA A 225 -5.38 2.18 -15.77
N SER A 226 -6.61 1.83 -15.37
CA SER A 226 -7.35 2.64 -14.40
C SER A 226 -6.72 2.67 -13.01
N THR A 227 -6.00 1.61 -12.67
CA THR A 227 -5.38 1.40 -11.36
C THR A 227 -4.02 0.76 -11.56
N SER A 228 -3.04 1.20 -10.78
CA SER A 228 -1.77 0.51 -10.65
C SER A 228 -1.26 0.60 -9.21
N SER A 229 -0.42 -0.35 -8.81
CA SER A 229 0.09 -0.40 -7.46
C SER A 229 1.57 -0.75 -7.41
N TYR A 230 2.25 -0.20 -6.40
CA TYR A 230 3.65 -0.41 -6.13
C TYR A 230 3.83 -0.65 -4.63
N THR A 231 4.38 -1.79 -4.26
CA THR A 231 4.73 -2.11 -2.88
C THR A 231 6.25 -2.23 -2.80
N SER A 232 6.86 -1.41 -1.96
CA SER A 232 8.31 -1.41 -1.79
C SER A 232 8.81 -2.76 -1.28
N ARG A 233 10.10 -3.04 -1.50
CA ARG A 233 10.78 -4.05 -0.69
C ARG A 233 10.67 -3.69 0.79
N VAL A 234 10.82 -4.69 1.64
CA VAL A 234 10.99 -4.47 3.06
C VAL A 234 12.36 -3.83 3.29
N PHE A 235 12.37 -2.64 3.86
CA PHE A 235 13.57 -1.99 4.34
C PHE A 235 13.95 -2.61 5.68
N ASP A 236 15.08 -3.31 5.72
CA ASP A 236 15.66 -3.86 6.95
C ASP A 236 16.76 -2.91 7.45
N ARG A 237 16.60 -2.40 8.67
CA ARG A 237 17.59 -1.53 9.32
C ARG A 237 18.62 -2.27 10.17
N GLU A 238 18.60 -3.61 10.14
CA GLU A 238 19.41 -4.55 10.92
C GLU A 238 19.16 -4.50 12.44
N GLN A 239 18.75 -3.35 12.94
CA GLN A 239 18.39 -3.03 14.31
C GLN A 239 17.10 -2.18 14.32
N PRO A 240 16.40 -2.08 15.47
CA PRO A 240 15.26 -1.18 15.60
C PRO A 240 15.62 0.26 15.21
N ALA A 241 14.76 0.87 14.40
CA ALA A 241 14.89 2.23 13.90
C ALA A 241 13.69 3.08 14.30
N VAL A 242 13.92 4.38 14.43
CA VAL A 242 12.87 5.40 14.51
C VAL A 242 12.69 6.02 13.14
N PHE A 243 11.45 6.34 12.80
CA PHE A 243 11.08 6.93 11.53
C PHE A 243 10.82 8.42 11.72
N GLY A 244 11.35 9.24 10.82
CA GLY A 244 11.15 10.68 10.81
C GLY A 244 10.07 11.11 9.86
N ASP A 245 10.36 12.16 9.11
CA ASP A 245 9.41 12.70 8.15
C ASP A 245 9.45 11.94 6.83
N ILE A 246 8.31 11.97 6.13
CA ILE A 246 8.10 11.49 4.78
C ILE A 246 7.59 12.63 3.91
N THR A 247 8.08 12.72 2.68
CA THR A 247 7.58 13.62 1.65
C THR A 247 7.65 12.94 0.30
N TRP A 248 6.73 13.23 -0.60
CA TRP A 248 6.68 12.63 -1.92
C TRP A 248 6.13 13.59 -2.96
N ALA A 249 6.64 13.46 -4.19
CA ALA A 249 6.29 14.29 -5.33
C ALA A 249 5.32 13.54 -6.24
N ARG A 250 4.11 14.08 -6.35
CA ARG A 250 3.04 13.58 -7.24
C ARG A 250 2.92 14.50 -8.44
N GLY A 251 2.88 13.92 -9.63
CA GLY A 251 2.51 14.59 -10.87
C GLY A 251 1.23 14.01 -11.48
N SER A 252 0.91 14.47 -12.68
CA SER A 252 -0.19 13.93 -13.48
C SER A 252 0.06 14.14 -14.98
N ILE A 253 -0.37 13.16 -15.77
CA ILE A 253 -0.54 13.26 -17.21
C ILE A 253 -2.03 13.48 -17.49
N GLY A 254 -2.37 14.39 -18.40
CA GLY A 254 -3.76 14.73 -18.71
C GLY A 254 -4.42 15.58 -17.63
N GLU A 255 -5.72 15.38 -17.40
CA GLU A 255 -6.53 16.17 -16.45
C GLU A 255 -6.27 15.76 -14.99
N PRO A 256 -5.66 16.62 -14.16
CA PRO A 256 -5.29 16.25 -12.79
C PRO A 256 -6.47 15.83 -11.92
N THR A 257 -7.64 16.45 -12.10
CA THR A 257 -8.86 16.17 -11.32
C THR A 257 -9.44 14.77 -11.56
N LYS A 258 -8.97 14.06 -12.59
CA LYS A 258 -9.37 12.68 -12.91
C LYS A 258 -8.46 11.63 -12.28
N THR A 259 -7.37 12.05 -11.67
CA THR A 259 -6.32 11.16 -11.16
C THR A 259 -6.27 11.17 -9.64
N ASP A 260 -5.85 10.07 -9.04
CA ASP A 260 -5.54 10.00 -7.62
C ASP A 260 -4.27 9.16 -7.37
N ALA A 261 -3.59 9.46 -6.28
CA ALA A 261 -2.42 8.72 -5.82
C ALA A 261 -2.39 8.72 -4.29
N ILE A 262 -2.21 7.53 -3.73
CA ILE A 262 -2.23 7.29 -2.29
C ILE A 262 -0.90 6.67 -1.89
N LEU A 263 -0.19 7.31 -0.95
CA LEU A 263 0.98 6.76 -0.28
C LEU A 263 0.61 6.38 1.15
N VAL A 264 0.94 5.15 1.55
CA VAL A 264 0.80 4.65 2.91
C VAL A 264 2.04 3.88 3.34
N THR A 265 2.27 3.77 4.64
CA THR A 265 3.44 3.07 5.20
C THR A 265 3.02 2.06 6.27
N ARG A 266 3.88 1.08 6.54
CA ARG A 266 3.76 0.16 7.68
C ARG A 266 5.12 -0.26 8.18
N SER A 267 5.17 -0.84 9.38
CA SER A 267 6.41 -1.31 9.99
C SER A 267 6.24 -2.63 10.73
N GLY A 268 7.35 -3.33 10.98
CA GLY A 268 7.33 -4.67 11.57
C GLY A 268 8.58 -5.02 12.37
N ASN A 269 8.48 -6.13 13.10
CA ASN A 269 9.58 -6.71 13.89
C ASN A 269 10.17 -7.99 13.28
N THR A 270 9.58 -8.50 12.20
CA THR A 270 10.04 -9.71 11.51
C THR A 270 10.30 -9.41 10.03
N PRO A 271 11.19 -10.16 9.36
CA PRO A 271 11.43 -9.96 7.92
C PRO A 271 10.22 -10.26 7.03
N ASP A 272 9.25 -11.03 7.52
CA ASP A 272 8.06 -11.45 6.75
C ASP A 272 6.89 -10.47 6.93
N PRO A 273 6.56 -9.65 5.91
CA PRO A 273 5.50 -8.66 5.97
C PRO A 273 4.08 -9.24 5.88
N SER A 274 3.94 -10.56 5.75
CA SER A 274 2.65 -11.27 5.83
C SER A 274 2.26 -11.64 7.27
N ASP A 275 3.20 -11.59 8.22
CA ASP A 275 2.93 -11.81 9.64
C ASP A 275 2.18 -10.62 10.27
N SER A 276 0.84 -10.68 10.20
CA SER A 276 -0.06 -9.66 10.75
C SER A 276 0.02 -9.44 12.27
N LEU A 277 0.67 -10.34 13.03
CA LEU A 277 0.89 -10.14 14.47
C LEU A 277 2.15 -9.30 14.74
N SER A 278 3.13 -9.37 13.84
CA SER A 278 4.42 -8.68 13.98
C SER A 278 4.48 -7.36 13.20
N TRP A 279 3.63 -7.20 12.19
CA TRP A 279 3.52 -6.00 11.35
C TRP A 279 2.28 -5.16 11.69
N SER A 280 2.42 -3.84 11.59
CA SER A 280 1.29 -2.93 11.71
C SER A 280 0.35 -3.04 10.51
N ALA A 281 -0.89 -2.59 10.68
CA ALA A 281 -1.71 -2.18 9.55
C ALA A 281 -1.03 -1.02 8.78
N TRP A 282 -1.50 -0.78 7.56
CA TRP A 282 -1.12 0.41 6.80
C TRP A 282 -1.57 1.69 7.51
N SER A 283 -0.75 2.74 7.45
CA SER A 283 -1.06 4.08 7.95
C SER A 283 -2.23 4.71 7.18
N PRO A 284 -2.78 5.82 7.70
CA PRO A 284 -3.51 6.78 6.87
C PRO A 284 -2.66 7.30 5.68
N PRO A 285 -3.31 7.80 4.62
CA PRO A 285 -2.61 8.39 3.48
C PRO A 285 -1.79 9.64 3.82
N TYR A 286 -0.59 9.74 3.26
CA TYR A 286 0.24 10.94 3.38
C TYR A 286 -0.04 11.94 2.25
N PRO A 287 -0.21 13.25 2.55
CA PRO A 287 -0.39 14.28 1.53
C PRO A 287 0.87 14.47 0.67
N ALA A 288 0.68 14.60 -0.65
CA ALA A 288 1.78 14.88 -1.58
C ALA A 288 2.34 16.29 -1.37
N GLY A 289 3.66 16.44 -1.51
CA GLY A 289 4.37 17.72 -1.40
C GLY A 289 4.45 18.32 0.01
N VAL A 290 4.05 17.57 1.05
CA VAL A 290 4.06 18.02 2.44
C VAL A 290 4.95 17.11 3.28
N HIS A 291 5.87 17.71 4.05
CA HIS A 291 6.65 16.99 5.05
C HIS A 291 5.73 16.58 6.19
N THR A 292 5.59 15.27 6.39
CA THR A 292 4.68 14.71 7.39
C THR A 292 5.43 13.70 8.23
N ALA A 293 5.21 13.67 9.54
CA ALA A 293 5.77 12.63 10.40
C ALA A 293 5.21 11.26 10.00
N ILE A 294 6.07 10.25 9.92
CA ILE A 294 5.65 8.87 9.67
C ILE A 294 4.80 8.36 10.83
N GLU A 295 3.59 7.91 10.52
CA GLU A 295 2.64 7.41 11.52
C GLU A 295 2.80 5.92 11.84
N SER A 296 3.59 5.20 11.03
CA SER A 296 3.87 3.79 11.29
C SER A 296 4.59 3.61 12.64
N PRO A 297 4.24 2.60 13.46
CA PRO A 297 4.82 2.41 14.78
C PRO A 297 6.34 2.31 14.75
N ALA A 298 7.00 2.96 15.71
CA ALA A 298 8.43 2.89 15.97
C ALA A 298 8.68 2.77 17.49
N PRO A 299 9.84 2.27 17.95
CA PRO A 299 10.95 1.75 17.13
C PRO A 299 10.61 0.38 16.51
N ARG A 300 10.97 0.19 15.24
CA ARG A 300 10.78 -1.06 14.49
C ARG A 300 11.94 -1.27 13.53
N ARG A 301 12.36 -2.52 13.33
CA ARG A 301 13.49 -2.86 12.46
C ARG A 301 13.12 -2.82 10.98
N PHE A 302 11.87 -3.16 10.65
CA PHE A 302 11.41 -3.27 9.28
C PHE A 302 10.39 -2.19 8.94
N PHE A 303 10.47 -1.68 7.71
CA PHE A 303 9.57 -0.66 7.17
C PHE A 303 9.19 -0.99 5.72
N GLN A 304 7.98 -0.60 5.32
CA GLN A 304 7.50 -0.75 3.95
C GLN A 304 6.54 0.38 3.60
N PHE A 305 6.53 0.81 2.34
CA PHE A 305 5.50 1.70 1.81
C PHE A 305 4.75 1.07 0.65
N HIS A 306 3.56 1.61 0.39
CA HIS A 306 2.70 1.21 -0.71
C HIS A 306 2.14 2.46 -1.40
N LEU A 307 2.16 2.43 -2.72
CA LEU A 307 1.57 3.42 -3.59
C LEU A 307 0.42 2.79 -4.38
N LEU A 308 -0.69 3.50 -4.44
CA LEU A 308 -1.85 3.15 -5.27
C LEU A 308 -2.16 4.35 -6.17
N LEU A 309 -2.06 4.17 -7.48
CA LEU A 309 -2.37 5.16 -8.49
C LEU A 309 -3.71 4.81 -9.12
N LYS A 310 -4.55 5.82 -9.33
CA LYS A 310 -5.89 5.66 -9.90
C LYS A 310 -6.18 6.74 -10.93
N THR A 311 -7.02 6.39 -11.89
CA THR A 311 -7.61 7.34 -12.82
C THR A 311 -9.06 6.97 -13.14
N SER A 312 -9.87 8.00 -13.38
CA SER A 312 -11.23 7.89 -13.91
C SER A 312 -11.32 8.27 -15.39
N ASP A 313 -10.19 8.67 -16.00
CA ASP A 313 -10.07 9.01 -17.41
C ASP A 313 -8.97 8.16 -18.05
N ILE A 314 -9.30 7.53 -19.18
CA ILE A 314 -8.41 6.65 -19.93
C ILE A 314 -7.16 7.40 -20.40
N LEU A 315 -7.25 8.71 -20.67
CA LEU A 315 -6.14 9.51 -21.17
C LEU A 315 -5.39 10.28 -20.07
N ALA A 316 -5.76 10.10 -18.80
CA ALA A 316 -5.09 10.73 -17.67
C ALA A 316 -4.48 9.69 -16.72
N ALA A 317 -3.40 10.05 -16.04
CA ALA A 317 -2.74 9.19 -15.06
C ALA A 317 -2.05 10.03 -13.98
N ALA A 318 -2.04 9.52 -12.74
CA ALA A 318 -1.14 10.05 -11.71
C ALA A 318 0.28 9.53 -11.95
N THR A 319 1.27 10.38 -11.69
CA THR A 319 2.69 9.99 -11.68
C THR A 319 3.28 10.21 -10.30
N VAL A 320 4.33 9.47 -9.98
CA VAL A 320 5.14 9.70 -8.77
C VAL A 320 6.57 9.90 -9.19
N ASP A 321 7.11 11.07 -8.89
CA ASP A 321 8.47 11.45 -9.28
C ASP A 321 9.47 10.94 -8.25
N SER A 322 9.22 11.22 -6.97
CA SER A 322 10.11 10.83 -5.89
C SER A 322 9.38 10.60 -4.57
N LEU A 323 10.01 9.80 -3.72
CA LEU A 323 9.63 9.58 -2.34
C LEU A 323 10.89 9.72 -1.49
N SER A 324 10.82 10.54 -0.45
CA SER A 324 11.88 10.74 0.54
C SER A 324 11.35 10.44 1.93
N PHE A 325 12.10 9.70 2.72
CA PHE A 325 11.79 9.47 4.12
C PHE A 325 13.03 9.37 4.99
N GLU A 326 12.88 9.73 6.27
CA GLU A 326 13.98 9.77 7.23
C GLU A 326 13.91 8.57 8.18
N MET A 327 15.09 7.99 8.47
CA MET A 327 15.23 6.92 9.45
C MET A 327 16.50 7.09 10.27
N SER A 328 16.43 6.82 11.57
CA SER A 328 17.61 6.76 12.44
C SER A 328 17.61 5.48 13.26
N PRO A 329 18.79 4.94 13.64
CA PRO A 329 18.86 3.94 14.69
C PRO A 329 18.08 4.36 15.94
N ALA A 330 17.32 3.45 16.52
CA ALA A 330 16.66 3.74 17.79
C ALA A 330 17.71 3.84 18.91
N LEU A 331 17.52 4.75 19.87
CA LEU A 331 18.41 4.85 21.04
C LEU A 331 18.27 3.66 22.01
N ALA A 332 17.18 2.90 21.90
CA ALA A 332 16.92 1.67 22.64
C ALA A 332 15.95 0.78 21.85
N ASP A 333 15.95 -0.52 22.10
CA ASP A 333 14.97 -1.43 21.49
C ASP A 333 13.56 -1.21 22.04
N SER A 334 13.47 -0.80 23.32
CA SER A 334 12.22 -0.40 23.95
C SER A 334 12.45 0.62 25.06
N LEU A 335 11.53 1.57 25.19
CA LEU A 335 11.45 2.53 26.30
C LEU A 335 10.01 2.50 26.83
N VAL A 336 9.88 2.22 28.12
CA VAL A 336 8.57 2.23 28.80
C VAL A 336 8.58 3.31 29.86
N GLY A 337 7.80 4.36 29.63
CA GLY A 337 7.59 5.47 30.55
C GLY A 337 6.34 5.27 31.43
N GLU A 338 6.45 5.55 32.73
CA GLU A 338 5.34 5.54 33.68
C GLU A 338 5.33 6.83 34.51
N ILE A 339 4.14 7.34 34.82
CA ILE A 339 3.94 8.53 35.67
C ILE A 339 3.20 8.14 36.96
N TRP A 340 3.63 8.69 38.10
CA TRP A 340 2.97 8.56 39.40
C TRP A 340 2.98 9.92 40.14
N PRO A 341 1.91 10.38 40.81
CA PRO A 341 0.63 9.72 40.99
C PRO A 341 -0.22 9.62 39.72
N GLN A 342 -1.03 8.57 39.63
CA GLN A 342 -2.10 8.40 38.64
C GLN A 342 -3.42 9.03 39.13
N ARG A 343 -3.39 9.83 40.20
CA ARG A 343 -4.51 10.66 40.64
C ARG A 343 -3.97 11.94 41.25
N ALA A 344 -4.48 13.08 40.79
CA ALA A 344 -4.10 14.39 41.30
C ALA A 344 -5.38 15.24 41.49
N LEU A 345 -5.34 16.20 42.42
CA LEU A 345 -6.36 17.24 42.50
C LEU A 345 -6.01 18.32 41.48
N ILE A 346 -7.01 18.78 40.71
CA ILE A 346 -6.81 19.84 39.71
C ILE A 346 -6.36 21.12 40.39
N GLY A 347 -5.38 21.81 39.80
CA GLY A 347 -4.87 23.08 40.29
C GLY A 347 -3.94 22.95 41.52
N GLN A 348 -3.69 21.74 42.01
CA GLN A 348 -2.72 21.50 43.08
C GLN A 348 -1.34 21.19 42.49
N ASN A 349 -0.32 21.92 42.93
CA ASN A 349 1.06 21.57 42.65
C ASN A 349 1.46 20.32 43.46
N LEU A 350 1.90 19.26 42.79
CA LEU A 350 2.19 17.95 43.39
C LEU A 350 3.50 17.38 42.84
N PRO A 351 4.25 16.59 43.65
CA PRO A 351 5.37 15.85 43.13
C PRO A 351 4.88 14.69 42.25
N PHE A 352 5.41 14.64 41.04
CA PHE A 352 5.27 13.57 40.07
C PHE A 352 6.61 12.84 39.89
N THR A 353 6.55 11.52 39.77
CA THR A 353 7.66 10.66 39.37
C THR A 353 7.40 10.18 37.95
N TYR A 354 8.28 10.54 37.01
CA TYR A 354 8.36 9.95 35.68
C TYR A 354 9.47 8.89 35.68
N ALA A 355 9.11 7.62 35.56
CA ALA A 355 10.04 6.52 35.50
C ALA A 355 10.16 6.02 34.06
N VAL A 356 11.38 5.82 33.56
CA VAL A 356 11.65 5.21 32.25
C VAL A 356 12.44 3.94 32.46
N ARG A 357 11.92 2.82 31.96
CA ARG A 357 12.67 1.57 31.87
C ARG A 357 13.15 1.36 30.44
N THR A 358 14.42 1.05 30.30
CA THR A 358 15.07 0.83 29.00
C THR A 358 15.26 -0.66 28.75
N VAL A 359 15.20 -1.06 27.48
CA VAL A 359 15.62 -2.38 27.00
C VAL A 359 16.64 -2.17 25.89
N ASN A 360 17.83 -2.74 26.05
CA ASN A 360 18.96 -2.63 25.13
C ASN A 360 19.23 -1.17 24.70
N SER A 361 19.34 -0.25 25.67
CA SER A 361 19.71 1.14 25.35
C SER A 361 21.12 1.21 24.76
N ARG A 362 21.26 1.85 23.61
CA ARG A 362 22.53 2.19 22.95
C ARG A 362 23.17 3.44 23.57
N GLY A 363 22.37 4.26 24.25
CA GLY A 363 22.84 5.50 24.88
C GLY A 363 21.84 6.63 24.69
N PHE A 364 21.46 7.28 25.78
CA PHE A 364 20.81 8.59 25.76
C PHE A 364 21.12 9.31 27.07
N ASN A 365 21.07 10.63 27.06
CA ASN A 365 21.46 11.41 28.23
C ASN A 365 20.58 12.67 28.42
N ARG A 366 19.48 12.75 27.67
CA ARG A 366 18.45 13.78 27.81
C ARG A 366 17.07 13.15 27.81
N LEU A 367 16.21 13.66 28.67
CA LEU A 367 14.77 13.41 28.68
C LEU A 367 14.04 14.75 28.55
N GLU A 368 13.28 14.91 27.48
CA GLU A 368 12.31 15.97 27.33
C GLU A 368 10.94 15.47 27.78
N LEU A 369 10.29 16.22 28.67
CA LEU A 369 8.94 15.96 29.15
C LEU A 369 8.03 17.10 28.69
N LYS A 370 7.01 16.76 27.90
CA LYS A 370 5.92 17.67 27.61
C LYS A 370 5.02 17.79 28.84
N THR A 371 4.78 19.02 29.27
CA THR A 371 4.02 19.33 30.48
C THR A 371 3.04 20.46 30.21
N MET A 372 1.87 20.44 30.86
CA MET A 372 0.84 21.46 30.63
C MET A 372 1.12 22.80 31.33
N ALA A 373 2.07 22.81 32.25
CA ALA A 373 2.55 23.99 32.96
C ALA A 373 4.08 23.90 33.11
N PRO A 374 4.79 25.04 33.25
CA PRO A 374 6.23 25.05 33.50
C PRO A 374 6.63 24.16 34.69
N VAL A 375 7.79 23.52 34.61
CA VAL A 375 8.33 22.68 35.69
C VAL A 375 9.33 23.51 36.49
N ASP A 376 8.87 24.17 37.56
CA ASP A 376 9.75 25.03 38.36
C ASP A 376 10.73 24.23 39.23
N VAL A 377 10.34 23.04 39.68
CA VAL A 377 11.11 22.23 40.62
C VAL A 377 11.30 20.82 40.09
N VAL A 378 12.56 20.44 39.86
CA VAL A 378 12.98 19.03 39.73
C VAL A 378 13.66 18.64 41.04
N ARG A 379 13.05 17.71 41.78
CA ARG A 379 13.50 17.29 43.11
C ARG A 379 14.68 16.31 43.04
N SER A 380 14.64 15.36 42.11
CA SER A 380 15.74 14.41 41.92
C SER A 380 15.68 13.76 40.54
N VAL A 381 16.86 13.32 40.07
CA VAL A 381 17.02 12.44 38.92
C VAL A 381 17.84 11.24 39.40
N GLN A 382 17.30 10.04 39.20
CA GLN A 382 17.90 8.79 39.67
C GLN A 382 18.12 7.82 38.52
N ILE A 383 19.28 7.17 38.51
CA ILE A 383 19.58 6.04 37.63
C ILE A 383 19.78 4.81 38.51
N ASP A 384 18.97 3.78 38.28
CA ASP A 384 18.93 2.55 39.08
C ASP A 384 18.77 2.80 40.59
N GLY A 385 18.02 3.86 40.94
CA GLY A 385 17.76 4.27 42.31
C GLY A 385 18.87 5.10 42.97
N THR A 386 19.95 5.43 42.25
CA THR A 386 21.02 6.30 42.74
C THR A 386 20.82 7.72 42.18
N ASP A 387 20.84 8.73 43.05
CA ASP A 387 20.78 10.13 42.61
C ASP A 387 22.01 10.48 41.76
N VAL A 388 21.78 11.19 40.66
CA VAL A 388 22.84 11.62 39.72
C VAL A 388 22.82 13.12 39.53
N GLU A 389 23.92 13.68 39.00
CA GLU A 389 23.93 15.07 38.55
C GLU A 389 23.00 15.26 37.36
N TRP A 390 22.34 16.41 37.28
CA TRP A 390 21.43 16.75 36.20
C TRP A 390 21.36 18.25 35.96
N GLU A 391 20.98 18.62 34.74
CA GLU A 391 20.73 20.00 34.35
C GLU A 391 19.34 20.12 33.73
N LYS A 392 18.61 21.18 34.10
CA LYS A 392 17.30 21.50 33.57
C LYS A 392 17.40 22.63 32.55
N THR A 393 16.73 22.48 31.42
CA THR A 393 16.48 23.54 30.45
C THR A 393 14.97 23.60 30.17
N ASP A 394 14.37 24.78 30.27
CA ASP A 394 12.96 24.96 29.89
C ASP A 394 12.82 24.87 28.36
N THR A 395 11.76 24.20 27.90
CA THR A 395 11.39 24.12 26.47
C THR A 395 10.04 24.81 26.25
N GLU A 396 9.67 25.02 24.98
CA GLU A 396 8.38 25.66 24.64
C GLU A 396 7.17 24.88 25.20
N ASP A 397 7.24 23.55 25.16
CA ASP A 397 6.17 22.64 25.57
C ASP A 397 6.42 21.93 26.92
N GLY A 398 7.48 22.30 27.65
CA GLY A 398 7.78 21.66 28.94
C GLY A 398 9.21 21.82 29.41
N VAL A 399 9.89 20.69 29.68
CA VAL A 399 11.22 20.68 30.29
C VAL A 399 12.13 19.62 29.68
N GLN A 400 13.38 19.97 29.43
CA GLN A 400 14.46 19.04 29.12
C GLN A 400 15.36 18.87 30.35
N ILE A 401 15.69 17.62 30.64
CA ILE A 401 16.55 17.23 31.75
C ILE A 401 17.71 16.44 31.17
N SER A 402 18.93 16.94 31.34
CA SER A 402 20.18 16.26 30.98
C SER A 402 20.74 15.53 32.19
N PHE A 403 21.33 14.34 32.00
CA PHE A 403 21.86 13.48 33.07
C PHE A 403 23.01 12.60 32.51
N PRO A 404 23.78 11.86 33.35
CA PRO A 404 24.75 10.89 32.86
C PRO A 404 24.16 9.86 31.89
N ARG A 405 24.88 9.58 30.81
CA ARG A 405 24.41 8.72 29.70
C ARG A 405 23.99 7.32 30.17
N ILE A 406 22.81 6.88 29.73
CA ILE A 406 22.19 5.60 30.06
C ILE A 406 22.39 4.59 28.93
N VAL A 407 23.15 3.52 29.20
CA VAL A 407 23.40 2.39 28.29
C VAL A 407 22.93 1.09 28.95
N GLY A 408 22.38 0.17 28.15
CA GLY A 408 21.86 -1.12 28.59
C GLY A 408 20.46 -1.04 29.22
N ASP A 409 20.13 -2.06 30.00
CA ASP A 409 18.86 -2.18 30.72
C ASP A 409 18.96 -1.45 32.06
N ARG A 410 18.27 -0.32 32.16
CA ARG A 410 18.39 0.65 33.25
C ARG A 410 17.03 1.23 33.59
N THR A 411 16.92 1.82 34.78
CA THR A 411 15.75 2.60 35.19
C THR A 411 16.14 4.04 35.49
N LEU A 412 15.58 4.98 34.74
CA LEU A 412 15.60 6.41 35.04
C LEU A 412 14.36 6.77 35.88
N ARG A 413 14.52 7.60 36.92
CA ARG A 413 13.39 8.22 37.62
C ARG A 413 13.64 9.71 37.77
N VAL A 414 12.70 10.51 37.31
CA VAL A 414 12.70 11.96 37.49
C VAL A 414 11.55 12.32 38.41
N VAL A 415 11.86 12.96 39.54
CA VAL A 415 10.85 13.50 40.46
C VAL A 415 10.78 15.01 40.26
N PHE A 416 9.63 15.53 39.87
CA PHE A 416 9.42 16.95 39.59
C PHE A 416 8.08 17.43 40.14
N GLU A 417 7.91 18.73 40.37
CA GLU A 417 6.63 19.31 40.75
C GLU A 417 5.92 19.89 39.55
N ASN A 418 4.64 19.59 39.41
CA ASN A 418 3.81 20.18 38.37
C ASN A 418 2.34 20.22 38.82
N VAL A 419 1.50 20.88 38.04
CA VAL A 419 0.07 21.02 38.29
C VAL A 419 -0.74 20.31 37.21
N ALA A 420 -1.67 19.45 37.63
CA ALA A 420 -2.67 18.90 36.72
C ALA A 420 -3.76 19.96 36.48
N LEU A 421 -3.86 20.49 35.27
CA LEU A 421 -4.80 21.59 34.95
C LEU A 421 -6.15 21.10 34.39
N GLN A 422 -6.19 19.89 33.84
CA GLN A 422 -7.40 19.33 33.24
C GLN A 422 -7.52 17.82 33.45
N TYR A 423 -8.73 17.30 33.26
CA TYR A 423 -8.96 15.86 33.10
C TYR A 423 -8.13 15.34 31.91
N ASN A 424 -7.55 14.13 32.05
CA ASN A 424 -6.62 13.53 31.07
C ASN A 424 -5.39 14.40 30.75
N THR A 425 -4.71 14.90 31.78
CA THR A 425 -3.36 15.49 31.62
C THR A 425 -2.39 14.39 31.15
N PHE A 426 -1.70 14.60 30.03
CA PHE A 426 -0.71 13.69 29.46
C PHE A 426 0.71 14.20 29.70
N PHE A 427 1.60 13.30 30.14
CA PHE A 427 3.04 13.53 30.23
C PHE A 427 3.71 12.66 29.17
N ALA A 428 4.04 13.27 28.03
CA ALA A 428 4.76 12.60 26.96
C ALA A 428 6.26 12.83 27.16
N GLY A 429 7.05 11.75 27.15
CA GLY A 429 8.49 11.80 27.30
C GLY A 429 9.19 11.43 26.00
N ARG A 430 10.28 12.14 25.71
CA ARG A 430 11.16 11.86 24.58
C ARG A 430 12.60 11.83 25.07
N VAL A 431 13.38 10.86 24.62
CA VAL A 431 14.81 10.82 24.91
C VAL A 431 15.64 11.25 23.71
N SER A 432 16.79 11.85 23.97
CA SER A 432 17.83 12.11 22.97
C SER A 432 19.21 11.85 23.58
N ASP A 433 20.18 11.56 22.73
CA ASP A 433 21.59 11.64 23.10
C ASP A 433 22.09 13.06 22.78
N SER A 434 23.11 13.53 23.47
CA SER A 434 23.80 14.81 23.21
C SER A 434 24.96 14.69 22.24
N GLN A 435 25.39 13.46 22.00
CA GLN A 435 26.46 13.11 21.08
C GLN A 435 25.93 12.85 19.66
N GLU A 436 24.61 12.78 19.49
CA GLU A 436 23.85 12.55 18.27
C GLU A 436 22.71 13.58 18.21
#